data_AF-A0A523P1T4-F1
#
_entry.id   AF-A0A523P1T4-F1
#
_cell.length_a   1.000
_cell.length_b   1.000
_cell.length_c   1.000
_cell.angle_alpha   90.00
_cell.angle_beta   90.00
_cell.angle_gamma   90.00
#
_symmetry.space_group_name_H-M   'P 1'
#
loop_
_entity.id
_entity.type
_entity.pdbx_description
1 polymer ?
#
loop_
_entity_poly.entity_id
_entity_poly.type
_entity_poly.pdbx_seq_one_letter_code
_entity_poly.pdbx_strand_id
1 'polypeptide(L)' 'MPRVTEIIDDGGDPVLAAEFAAERALFGDVLNPTRVFAHCPPILHAAKRLYASLDESGLLPAALLALVYTRVAALNGCPF' A
#
# COMPACT_ATOMS: atom_id res chain seq x y z
N MET A 1 -0.36 -1.45 15.91
CA MET A 1 -1.67 -2.07 15.64
C MET A 1 -2.63 -0.98 15.21
N PRO A 2 -3.38 -1.16 14.12
CA PRO A 2 -4.37 -0.17 13.68
C PRO A 2 -5.47 0.00 14.74
N ARG A 3 -6.06 1.20 14.81
CA ARG A 3 -7.20 1.49 15.70
C ARG A 3 -8.52 0.97 15.14
N VAL A 4 -8.53 0.59 13.87
CA VAL A 4 -9.67 0.01 13.16
C VAL A 4 -9.37 -1.46 12.89
N THR A 5 -10.42 -2.28 12.86
CA THR A 5 -10.32 -3.70 12.51
C THR A 5 -9.72 -3.85 11.11
N GLU A 6 -8.79 -4.77 10.94
CA GLU A 6 -8.22 -5.07 9.63
C GLU A 6 -9.20 -5.90 8.79
N ILE A 7 -9.34 -5.58 7.52
CA ILE A 7 -10.06 -6.42 6.55
C ILE A 7 -9.06 -7.36 5.90
N ILE A 8 -9.28 -8.66 6.05
CA ILE A 8 -8.40 -9.73 5.56
C ILE A 8 -9.00 -10.54 4.41
N ASP A 9 -10.31 -10.40 4.19
CA ASP A 9 -11.08 -11.07 3.16
C ASP A 9 -11.63 -10.01 2.19
N ASP A 10 -11.65 -10.29 0.89
CA ASP A 10 -12.08 -9.33 -0.12
C ASP A 10 -13.62 -9.16 -0.19
N GLY A 11 -14.38 -10.08 0.43
CA GLY A 11 -15.84 -10.02 0.47
C GLY A 11 -16.51 -10.04 -0.92
N GLY A 12 -15.78 -10.45 -1.97
CA GLY A 12 -16.23 -10.37 -3.35
C GLY A 12 -16.13 -8.98 -3.99
N ASP A 13 -15.51 -7.99 -3.34
CA ASP A 13 -15.24 -6.68 -3.96
C ASP A 13 -14.10 -6.81 -5.00
N PRO A 14 -14.32 -6.39 -6.26
CA PRO A 14 -13.35 -6.61 -7.33
C PRO A 14 -12.05 -5.82 -7.15
N VAL A 15 -12.09 -4.66 -6.48
CA VAL A 15 -10.87 -3.88 -6.18
C VAL A 15 -10.08 -4.61 -5.11
N LEU A 16 -10.72 -5.05 -4.03
CA LEU A 16 -10.04 -5.76 -2.96
C LEU A 16 -9.44 -7.08 -3.46
N ALA A 17 -10.19 -7.86 -4.26
CA ALA A 17 -9.73 -9.11 -4.82
C ALA A 17 -8.47 -8.92 -5.69
N ALA A 18 -8.46 -7.91 -6.55
CA ALA A 18 -7.32 -7.60 -7.41
C ALA A 18 -6.08 -7.17 -6.60
N GLU A 19 -6.25 -6.21 -5.68
CA GLU A 19 -5.15 -5.66 -4.88
C GLU A 19 -4.59 -6.71 -3.90
N PHE A 20 -5.46 -7.50 -3.25
CA PHE A 20 -5.02 -8.53 -2.31
C PHE A 20 -4.27 -9.65 -3.02
N ALA A 21 -4.74 -10.08 -4.20
CA ALA A 21 -4.04 -11.08 -5.00
C ALA A 21 -2.65 -10.59 -5.45
N ALA A 22 -2.56 -9.34 -5.93
CA ALA A 22 -1.31 -8.74 -6.34
C ALA A 22 -0.31 -8.66 -5.17
N GLU A 23 -0.73 -8.21 -4.00
CA GLU A 23 0.15 -8.13 -2.83
C GLU A 23 0.57 -9.50 -2.30
N ARG A 24 -0.35 -10.48 -2.26
CA ARG A 24 0.02 -11.85 -1.89
C ARG A 24 1.08 -12.43 -2.82
N ALA A 25 0.99 -12.14 -4.13
CA ALA A 25 1.98 -12.60 -5.10
C ALA A 25 3.35 -11.92 -4.91
N LEU A 26 3.39 -10.63 -4.56
CA LEU A 26 4.62 -9.86 -4.42
C LEU A 26 5.28 -9.97 -3.04
N PHE A 27 4.48 -9.97 -1.98
CA PHE A 27 4.93 -9.84 -0.60
C PHE A 27 4.64 -11.08 0.26
N GLY A 28 3.91 -12.07 -0.28
CA GLY A 28 3.51 -13.28 0.44
C GLY A 28 2.26 -13.11 1.31
N ASP A 29 1.83 -11.87 1.58
CA ASP A 29 0.57 -11.55 2.25
C ASP A 29 0.13 -10.11 1.92
N VAL A 30 -1.09 -9.76 2.30
CA VAL A 30 -1.63 -8.40 2.18
C VAL A 30 -1.00 -7.50 3.24
N LEU A 31 -0.51 -6.32 2.83
CA LEU A 31 0.14 -5.37 3.73
C LEU A 31 -0.87 -4.70 4.66
N ASN A 32 -0.45 -4.40 5.89
CA ASN A 32 -1.33 -3.77 6.90
C ASN A 32 -2.02 -2.48 6.42
N PRO A 33 -1.36 -1.55 5.68
CA PRO A 33 -2.03 -0.37 5.16
C PRO A 33 -3.16 -0.72 4.18
N THR A 34 -2.98 -1.75 3.34
CA THR A 34 -4.00 -2.23 2.41
C THR A 34 -5.22 -2.76 3.14
N ARG A 35 -5.02 -3.52 4.23
CA ARG A 35 -6.10 -4.02 5.10
C ARG A 35 -6.89 -2.92 5.79
N VAL A 36 -6.25 -1.79 6.09
CA VAL A 36 -6.91 -0.60 6.64
C VAL A 36 -7.64 0.20 5.55
N PHE A 37 -7.04 0.38 4.38
CA PHE A 37 -7.69 1.06 3.26
C PHE A 37 -8.86 0.27 2.67
N ALA A 38 -8.90 -1.05 2.85
CA ALA A 38 -9.97 -1.91 2.37
C ALA A 38 -11.37 -1.53 2.90
N HIS A 39 -11.47 -0.76 4.00
CA HIS A 39 -12.74 -0.16 4.44
C HIS A 39 -13.36 0.78 3.40
N CYS A 40 -12.56 1.31 2.47
CA CYS A 40 -13.01 2.15 1.38
C CYS A 40 -12.27 1.80 0.07
N PRO A 41 -12.76 0.79 -0.68
CA PRO A 41 -12.10 0.32 -1.91
C PRO A 41 -11.80 1.43 -2.94
N PRO A 42 -12.66 2.43 -3.17
CA PRO A 42 -12.32 3.54 -4.07
C PRO A 42 -11.10 4.35 -3.62
N ILE A 43 -10.92 4.56 -2.31
CA ILE A 43 -9.73 5.25 -1.76
C ILE A 43 -8.50 4.35 -1.90
N LEU A 44 -8.62 3.06 -1.60
CA LEU A 44 -7.53 2.09 -1.80
C LEU A 44 -7.02 2.14 -3.24
N HIS A 45 -7.93 2.04 -4.21
CA HIS A 45 -7.59 2.06 -5.63
C HIS A 45 -6.85 3.34 -6.04
N ALA A 46 -7.34 4.50 -5.60
CA ALA A 46 -6.69 5.78 -5.87
C ALA A 46 -5.30 5.88 -5.23
N ALA A 47 -5.14 5.41 -3.99
CA ALA A 47 -3.86 5.41 -3.28
C ALA A 47 -2.83 4.52 -3.98
N LYS A 48 -3.21 3.31 -4.41
CA LYS A 48 -2.32 2.38 -5.13
C LYS A 48 -1.81 2.97 -6.44
N ARG A 49 -2.69 3.61 -7.21
CA ARG A 49 -2.30 4.31 -8.45
C ARG A 49 -1.37 5.49 -8.19
N LEU A 50 -1.61 6.25 -7.12
CA LEU A 50 -0.69 7.32 -6.73
C LEU A 50 0.70 6.78 -6.40
N TYR A 51 0.79 5.70 -5.61
CA TYR A 51 2.08 5.11 -5.26
C TYR A 51 2.81 4.53 -6.48
N ALA A 52 2.10 3.79 -7.34
CA ALA A 52 2.66 3.26 -8.58
C ALA A 52 3.22 4.36 -9.49
N SER A 53 2.56 5.53 -9.54
CA SER A 53 3.02 6.65 -10.38
C SER A 53 4.42 7.18 -10.02
N LEU A 54 4.88 6.96 -8.78
CA LEU A 54 6.22 7.34 -8.34
C LEU A 54 7.29 6.43 -8.96
N ASP A 55 7.00 5.12 -9.03
CA ASP A 55 7.87 4.16 -9.70
C ASP A 55 7.85 4.36 -11.22
N GLU A 56 6.66 4.57 -11.81
CA GLU A 56 6.47 4.85 -13.24
C GLU A 56 7.20 6.12 -13.69
N SER A 57 7.30 7.13 -12.81
CA SER A 57 7.96 8.40 -13.10
C SER A 57 9.44 8.21 -13.46
N GLY A 58 10.13 7.19 -12.92
CA GLY A 58 11.53 6.89 -13.24
C GLY A 58 12.55 7.99 -12.94
N LEU A 59 12.17 9.06 -12.25
CA LEU A 59 13.05 10.21 -11.99
C LEU A 59 14.15 9.91 -10.96
N LEU A 60 13.98 8.87 -10.14
CA LEU A 60 14.94 8.43 -9.15
C LEU A 60 15.24 6.93 -9.34
N PRO A 61 16.50 6.50 -9.17
CA PRO A 61 16.81 5.08 -9.05
C PRO A 61 16.03 4.45 -7.88
N ALA A 62 15.53 3.22 -8.05
CA ALA A 62 14.67 2.55 -7.06
C ALA A 62 15.27 2.53 -5.63
N ALA A 63 16.57 2.25 -5.51
CA ALA A 63 17.25 2.26 -4.21
C ALA A 63 17.24 3.66 -3.56
N LEU A 64 17.37 4.73 -4.34
CA LEU A 64 17.31 6.10 -3.82
C LEU A 64 15.88 6.48 -3.42
N LEU A 65 14.88 6.07 -4.20
CA LEU A 65 13.47 6.30 -3.88
C LEU A 65 13.10 5.66 -2.53
N ALA A 66 13.53 4.41 -2.28
CA ALA A 66 13.32 3.73 -1.01
C ALA A 66 14.00 4.45 0.18
N LEU A 67 15.20 5.02 -0.01
CA LEU A 67 15.89 5.81 1.01
C LEU A 67 15.16 7.12 1.30
N VAL A 68 14.59 7.78 0.28
CA VAL A 68 13.78 8.99 0.45
C VAL A 68 12.54 8.68 1.26
N TYR A 69 11.81 7.60 0.95
CA TYR A 69 10.66 7.16 1.74
C TYR A 69 11.03 6.92 3.20
N THR A 70 12.10 6.17 3.45
CA THR A 70 12.59 5.88 4.80
C THR A 70 12.93 7.16 5.55
N ARG A 71 13.62 8.11 4.90
CA ARG A 71 14.00 9.39 5.53
C ARG A 71 12.78 10.22 5.92
N VAL A 72 11.81 10.34 5.01
CA VAL A 72 10.59 11.12 5.26
C VAL A 72 9.73 10.45 6.33
N ALA A 73 9.60 9.12 6.31
CA ALA A 73 8.91 8.36 7.34
C ALA A 73 9.53 8.58 8.73
N ALA A 74 10.85 8.50 8.83
CA ALA A 74 11.58 8.74 10.07
C ALA A 74 11.39 10.17 10.61
N LEU A 75 11.41 11.19 9.72
CA LEU A 75 11.16 12.58 10.12
C LEU A 75 9.75 12.80 10.68
N ASN A 76 8.77 12.04 10.20
CA ASN A 76 7.38 12.09 10.68
C ASN A 76 7.10 11.14 11.84
N GLY A 77 8.11 10.37 12.31
CA GLY A 77 7.92 9.37 13.35
C GLY A 77 7.00 8.22 12.93
N CYS A 78 6.89 7.92 11.63
CA CYS A 78 6.12 6.78 11.14
C CYS A 78 6.85 5.48 11.49
N PRO A 79 6.23 4.58 12.29
CA PRO A 79 6.87 3.35 12.75
C PRO A 79 6.72 2.18 11.76
N PHE A 80 6.01 2.41 10.64
CA PHE A 80 5.74 1.45 9.57
C PHE A 80 6.38 1.93 8.27
#